data_AF-A0A923SZJ0-F1
#
_entry.id   AF-A0A923SZJ0-F1
#
_cell.length_a   1.000
_cell.length_b   1.000
_cell.length_c   1.000
_cell.angle_alpha   90.00
_cell.angle_beta   90.00
_cell.angle_gamma   90.00
#
_symmetry.space_group_name_H-M   'P 1'
#
loop_
_entity.id
_entity.type
_entity.pdbx_description
1 polymer ?
#
loop_
_entity_poly.entity_id
_entity_poly.type
_entity_poly.pdbx_seq_one_letter_code
_entity_poly.pdbx_strand_id
1 'polypeptide(L)'
;MGNLKIYEIENAYIDYLVPFAPHLFHNKKDNQENERKYIGIILTVNGLDYFAHLSSFKEKHRKMKNNMDFLKVGNYAVINLNNMFPVPKSQCIYVDISKESNPSYKALLSAEYRIITSLADRILKNAKSLYEYKMKNGNSTPLAKRCNDFKLLEENCKKYFGVSKK
;
A
#
# COMPACT_ATOMS: atom_id res chain seq x y z
N MET A 1 0.14 -20.11 -1.55
CA MET A 1 0.91 -18.88 -1.84
C MET A 1 -0.06 -17.82 -2.33
N GLY A 2 -0.23 -16.73 -1.58
CA GLY A 2 -1.07 -15.62 -2.02
C GLY A 2 -0.37 -14.84 -3.14
N ASN A 3 -1.03 -14.66 -4.28
CA ASN A 3 -0.44 -14.01 -5.44
C ASN A 3 -0.65 -12.49 -5.33
N LEU A 4 0.30 -11.80 -4.69
CA LEU A 4 0.30 -10.34 -4.63
C LEU A 4 0.49 -9.77 -6.04
N LYS A 5 -0.22 -8.69 -6.35
CA LYS A 5 -0.15 -7.99 -7.63
C LYS A 5 0.15 -6.51 -7.42
N ILE A 6 0.62 -5.87 -8.48
CA ILE A 6 0.86 -4.44 -8.53
C ILE A 6 -0.36 -3.74 -9.11
N TYR A 7 -0.71 -2.60 -8.53
CA TYR A 7 -1.86 -1.78 -8.90
C TYR A 7 -1.49 -0.30 -8.97
N GLU A 8 -2.28 0.44 -9.72
CA GLU A 8 -2.51 1.86 -9.55
C GLU A 8 -3.87 2.05 -8.87
N ILE A 9 -4.01 3.14 -8.13
CA ILE A 9 -5.27 3.52 -7.47
C ILE A 9 -5.72 4.84 -8.07
N GLU A 10 -7.01 4.97 -8.37
CA GLU A 10 -7.58 6.19 -8.97
C GLU A 10 -7.24 7.46 -8.17
N ASN A 11 -6.80 8.51 -8.86
CA ASN A 11 -6.42 9.80 -8.25
C ASN A 11 -7.55 10.38 -7.40
N ALA A 12 -8.79 10.35 -7.90
CA ALA A 12 -9.97 10.86 -7.19
C ALA A 12 -10.18 10.17 -5.83
N TYR A 13 -9.92 8.86 -5.74
CA TYR A 13 -10.03 8.14 -4.48
C TYR A 13 -8.90 8.47 -3.51
N ILE A 14 -7.67 8.60 -4.02
CA ILE A 14 -6.53 9.04 -3.21
C ILE A 14 -6.78 10.44 -2.65
N ASP A 15 -7.18 11.39 -3.49
CA ASP A 15 -7.45 12.77 -3.10
C ASP A 15 -8.57 12.86 -2.05
N TYR A 16 -9.61 12.04 -2.20
CA TYR A 16 -10.67 11.90 -1.20
C TYR A 16 -10.16 11.36 0.15
N LEU A 17 -9.24 10.40 0.14
CA LEU A 17 -8.81 9.68 1.35
C LEU A 17 -7.67 10.39 2.10
N VAL A 18 -6.83 11.18 1.41
CA VAL A 18 -5.68 11.89 1.98
C VAL A 18 -5.99 12.68 3.27
N PRO A 19 -7.09 13.44 3.38
CA PRO A 19 -7.44 14.16 4.61
C PRO A 19 -7.59 13.26 5.86
N PHE A 20 -7.90 11.98 5.66
CA PHE A 20 -8.09 10.99 6.73
C PHE A 20 -6.86 10.08 6.91
N ALA A 21 -5.91 10.11 5.99
CA ALA A 21 -4.71 9.27 5.95
C ALA A 21 -3.45 10.16 5.88
N PRO A 22 -2.94 10.67 7.03
CA PRO A 22 -1.87 11.69 7.05
C PRO A 22 -0.52 11.20 6.48
N HIS A 23 -0.36 9.91 6.24
CA HIS A 23 0.84 9.31 5.65
C HIS A 23 0.60 8.75 4.24
N LEU A 24 -0.60 8.96 3.68
CA LEU A 24 -0.88 8.72 2.27
C LEU A 24 -0.46 9.94 1.46
N PHE A 25 0.23 9.71 0.36
CA PHE A 25 0.65 10.75 -0.57
C PHE A 25 -0.16 10.61 -1.86
N HIS A 26 -0.38 11.73 -2.55
CA HIS A 26 -0.89 11.71 -3.92
C HIS A 26 -0.04 10.80 -4.82
N ASN A 27 -0.68 10.23 -5.84
CA ASN A 27 -0.05 9.25 -6.73
C ASN A 27 1.17 9.80 -7.48
N LYS A 28 1.16 11.10 -7.76
CA LYS A 28 2.22 11.77 -8.51
C LYS A 28 2.57 13.10 -7.86
N LYS A 29 3.85 13.44 -7.87
CA LYS A 29 4.36 14.79 -7.60
C LYS A 29 4.76 15.44 -8.92
N ASP A 30 4.80 16.76 -8.96
CA ASP A 30 5.13 17.53 -10.19
C ASP A 30 6.46 17.10 -10.83
N ASN A 31 7.43 16.65 -10.02
CA ASN A 31 8.75 16.20 -10.47
C ASN A 31 8.91 14.68 -10.60
N GLN A 32 7.81 13.93 -10.54
CA GLN A 32 7.82 12.47 -10.62
C GLN A 32 7.33 12.03 -11.99
N GLU A 33 8.14 11.26 -12.71
CA GLU A 33 7.79 10.76 -14.05
C GLU A 33 6.63 9.76 -14.00
N ASN A 34 6.73 8.76 -13.10
CA ASN A 34 5.82 7.64 -13.00
C ASN A 34 4.88 7.74 -11.80
N GLU A 35 3.62 7.33 -11.96
CA GLU A 35 2.68 7.25 -10.82
C GLU A 35 3.06 6.18 -9.81
N ARG A 36 2.69 6.43 -8.55
CA ARG A 36 2.89 5.53 -7.43
C ARG A 36 2.20 4.19 -7.67
N LYS A 37 2.95 3.12 -7.41
CA LYS A 37 2.47 1.75 -7.50
C LYS A 37 2.11 1.23 -6.11
N TYR A 38 1.11 0.37 -6.06
CA TYR A 38 0.56 -0.22 -4.85
C TYR A 38 0.63 -1.73 -4.94
N ILE A 39 0.77 -2.40 -3.80
CA ILE A 39 0.65 -3.85 -3.72
C ILE A 39 -0.67 -4.21 -3.05
N GLY A 40 -1.34 -5.22 -3.61
CA GLY A 40 -2.60 -5.74 -3.10
C GLY A 40 -2.92 -7.11 -3.67
N ILE A 41 -3.97 -7.78 -3.22
CA ILE A 41 -4.70 -7.49 -1.98
C ILE A 41 -3.86 -8.06 -0.83
N ILE A 42 -3.45 -7.21 0.13
CA ILE A 42 -2.56 -7.65 1.23
C ILE A 42 -3.32 -8.14 2.46
N LEU A 43 -4.61 -7.77 2.56
CA LEU A 43 -5.52 -8.15 3.64
C LEU A 43 -6.96 -7.86 3.18
N THR A 44 -7.92 -8.67 3.59
CA THR A 44 -9.35 -8.38 3.41
C THR A 44 -10.03 -8.37 4.78
N VAL A 45 -10.73 -7.29 5.10
CA VAL A 45 -11.46 -7.11 6.36
C VAL A 45 -12.87 -6.65 6.06
N ASN A 46 -13.89 -7.39 6.53
CA ASN A 46 -15.30 -7.02 6.34
C ASN A 46 -15.67 -6.72 4.87
N GLY A 47 -15.07 -7.45 3.92
CA GLY A 47 -15.26 -7.26 2.48
C GLY A 47 -14.52 -6.07 1.87
N LEU A 48 -13.65 -5.39 2.64
CA LEU A 48 -12.78 -4.32 2.15
C LEU A 48 -11.36 -4.85 1.93
N ASP A 49 -10.84 -4.59 0.73
CA ASP A 49 -9.50 -5.02 0.33
C ASP A 49 -8.47 -3.94 0.63
N TYR A 50 -7.37 -4.34 1.28
CA TYR A 50 -6.28 -3.46 1.68
C TYR A 50 -5.12 -3.49 0.69
N PHE A 51 -4.51 -2.31 0.57
CA PHE A 51 -3.36 -2.04 -0.28
C PHE A 51 -2.29 -1.29 0.51
N ALA A 52 -1.04 -1.44 0.11
CA ALA A 52 0.08 -0.65 0.61
C ALA A 52 0.86 -0.04 -0.56
N HIS A 53 1.30 1.21 -0.41
CA HIS A 53 2.09 1.85 -1.44
C HIS A 53 3.54 1.37 -1.44
N LEU A 54 4.14 1.29 -2.64
CA LEU A 54 5.58 1.23 -2.80
C LEU A 54 6.14 2.66 -2.72
N SER A 55 7.24 2.80 -1.97
CA SER A 55 8.01 4.04 -1.90
C SER A 55 9.44 3.76 -2.31
N SER A 56 10.03 4.64 -3.13
CA SER A 56 11.42 4.47 -3.58
C SER A 56 12.39 4.34 -2.41
N PHE A 57 13.38 3.49 -2.59
CA PHE A 57 14.46 3.33 -1.63
C PHE A 57 15.28 4.63 -1.53
N LYS A 58 15.72 4.97 -0.31
CA LYS A 58 16.49 6.18 0.00
C LYS A 58 17.64 5.81 0.93
N GLU A 59 18.65 6.66 1.00
CA GLU A 59 19.87 6.40 1.78
C GLU A 59 19.58 6.05 3.25
N LYS A 60 18.64 6.76 3.89
CA LYS A 60 18.19 6.46 5.26
C LYS A 60 17.71 5.02 5.45
N HIS A 61 17.13 4.40 4.40
CA HIS A 61 16.60 3.05 4.47
C HIS A 61 17.72 2.01 4.59
N ARG A 62 18.96 2.29 4.18
CA ARG A 62 20.09 1.35 4.35
C ARG A 62 20.24 0.91 5.80
N LYS A 63 20.13 1.87 6.73
CA LYS A 63 20.26 1.66 8.18
C LYS A 63 19.00 1.06 8.83
N MET A 64 17.84 1.12 8.17
CA MET A 64 16.59 0.57 8.70
C MET A 64 16.56 -0.96 8.56
N LYS A 65 15.93 -1.66 9.51
CA LYS A 65 15.73 -3.12 9.46
C LYS A 65 14.29 -3.44 9.08
N ASN A 66 14.09 -4.56 8.40
CA ASN A 66 12.74 -5.11 8.19
C ASN A 66 12.12 -5.43 9.55
N ASN A 67 10.88 -5.03 9.77
CA ASN A 67 10.12 -5.30 10.99
C ASN A 67 8.68 -5.68 10.63
N MET A 68 7.72 -5.50 11.54
CA MET A 68 6.31 -5.85 11.29
C MET A 68 5.64 -4.86 10.33
N ASP A 69 5.91 -3.57 10.45
CA ASP A 69 5.24 -2.51 9.67
C ASP A 69 6.04 -1.99 8.48
N PHE A 70 7.32 -2.38 8.35
CA PHE A 70 8.23 -1.90 7.32
C PHE A 70 9.01 -3.05 6.69
N LEU A 71 9.01 -3.12 5.36
CA LEU A 71 9.74 -4.10 4.57
C LEU A 71 10.50 -3.45 3.43
N LYS A 72 11.76 -3.85 3.23
CA LYS A 72 12.57 -3.49 2.06
C LYS A 72 12.28 -4.42 0.89
N VAL A 73 12.20 -3.85 -0.30
CA VAL A 73 12.15 -4.55 -1.59
C VAL A 73 13.50 -4.31 -2.27
N GLY A 74 14.50 -5.07 -1.83
CA GLY A 74 15.89 -4.84 -2.20
C GLY A 74 16.36 -3.41 -1.88
N ASN A 75 17.11 -2.82 -2.82
CA ASN A 75 17.48 -1.40 -2.79
C ASN A 75 16.64 -0.58 -3.79
N TYR A 76 15.46 -1.08 -4.18
CA TYR A 76 14.57 -0.44 -5.16
C TYR A 76 13.45 0.33 -4.47
N ALA A 77 12.76 -0.33 -3.54
CA ALA A 77 11.62 0.23 -2.83
C ALA A 77 11.52 -0.24 -1.38
N VAL A 78 10.55 0.32 -0.68
CA VAL A 78 10.11 -0.07 0.66
C VAL A 78 8.58 -0.09 0.70
N ILE A 79 8.04 -0.95 1.55
CA ILE A 79 6.60 -1.10 1.83
C ILE A 79 6.38 -0.65 3.28
N ASN A 80 5.48 0.32 3.48
CA ASN A 80 5.04 0.78 4.79
C ASN A 80 3.64 0.23 5.07
N LEU A 81 3.55 -0.91 5.74
CA LEU A 81 2.28 -1.55 6.10
C LEU A 81 1.52 -0.77 7.17
N ASN A 82 2.17 0.03 8.01
CA ASN A 82 1.47 0.95 8.92
C ASN A 82 0.63 1.99 8.17
N ASN A 83 0.95 2.26 6.91
CA ASN A 83 0.23 3.18 6.04
C ASN A 83 -0.71 2.47 5.06
N MET A 84 -1.00 1.18 5.26
CA MET A 84 -1.98 0.47 4.44
C MET A 84 -3.37 1.09 4.58
N PHE A 85 -4.20 0.91 3.56
CA PHE A 85 -5.53 1.51 3.52
C PHE A 85 -6.48 0.64 2.67
N PRO A 86 -7.79 0.65 2.97
CA PRO A 86 -8.80 -0.03 2.18
C PRO A 86 -9.04 0.71 0.87
N VAL A 87 -9.31 -0.02 -0.21
CA VAL A 87 -9.64 0.54 -1.53
C VAL A 87 -10.84 -0.19 -2.12
N PRO A 88 -11.85 0.52 -2.67
CA PRO A 88 -12.92 -0.11 -3.41
C PRO A 88 -12.38 -0.77 -4.68
N LYS A 89 -12.85 -1.97 -5.03
CA LYS A 89 -12.39 -2.70 -6.22
C LYS A 89 -12.48 -1.88 -7.51
N SER A 90 -13.50 -1.02 -7.64
CA SER A 90 -13.70 -0.12 -8.78
C SER A 90 -12.65 0.99 -8.90
N GLN A 91 -11.78 1.17 -7.90
CA GLN A 91 -10.74 2.21 -7.89
C GLN A 91 -9.33 1.58 -8.00
N CYS A 92 -9.24 0.26 -8.18
CA CYS A 92 -7.99 -0.47 -8.32
C CYS A 92 -7.77 -0.85 -9.79
N ILE A 93 -6.69 -0.34 -10.39
CA ILE A 93 -6.30 -0.65 -11.76
C ILE A 93 -5.11 -1.62 -11.71
N TYR A 94 -5.26 -2.80 -12.30
CA TYR A 94 -4.17 -3.77 -12.37
C TYR A 94 -3.05 -3.29 -13.30
N VAL A 95 -1.80 -3.39 -12.84
CA VAL A 95 -0.62 -3.03 -13.63
C VAL A 95 -0.05 -4.29 -14.28
N ASP A 96 -0.19 -4.37 -15.60
CA ASP A 96 0.45 -5.39 -16.43
C ASP A 96 1.86 -4.92 -16.82
N ILE A 97 2.87 -5.37 -16.07
CA ILE A 97 4.29 -5.02 -16.29
C ILE A 97 4.74 -5.36 -17.72
N SER A 98 4.12 -6.35 -18.38
CA SER A 98 4.49 -6.72 -19.75
C SER A 98 4.19 -5.61 -20.77
N LYS A 99 3.21 -4.75 -20.47
CA LYS A 99 2.77 -3.63 -21.32
C LYS A 99 3.50 -2.32 -21.05
N GLU A 100 4.40 -2.28 -20.08
CA GLU A 100 5.24 -1.09 -19.85
C GLU A 100 6.16 -0.85 -21.06
N SER A 101 6.09 0.36 -21.60
CA SER A 101 6.80 0.76 -22.81
C SER A 101 8.23 1.21 -22.52
N ASN A 102 8.48 1.82 -21.35
CA ASN A 102 9.80 2.25 -20.92
C ASN A 102 10.62 1.03 -20.43
N PRO A 103 11.69 0.62 -21.13
CA PRO A 103 12.43 -0.60 -20.80
C PRO A 103 13.08 -0.56 -19.41
N SER A 104 13.60 0.62 -19.03
CA SER A 104 14.24 0.83 -17.72
C SER A 104 13.23 0.72 -16.59
N TYR A 105 12.05 1.32 -16.75
CA TYR A 105 10.99 1.24 -15.75
C TYR A 105 10.38 -0.17 -15.67
N LYS A 106 10.22 -0.84 -16.81
CA LYS A 106 9.80 -2.25 -16.87
C LYS A 106 10.76 -3.18 -16.12
N ALA A 107 12.08 -2.98 -16.30
CA ALA A 107 13.10 -3.75 -15.60
C ALA A 107 13.04 -3.50 -14.08
N LEU A 108 12.85 -2.24 -13.66
CA LEU A 108 12.65 -1.87 -12.26
C LEU A 108 11.43 -2.58 -11.66
N LEU A 109 10.25 -2.44 -12.27
CA LEU A 109 9.01 -3.06 -11.81
C LEU A 109 9.14 -4.59 -11.73
N SER A 110 9.81 -5.20 -12.71
CA SER A 110 10.05 -6.65 -12.73
C SER A 110 10.95 -7.09 -11.57
N ALA A 111 12.01 -6.34 -11.27
CA ALA A 111 12.91 -6.62 -10.15
C ALA A 111 12.20 -6.46 -8.79
N GLU A 112 11.39 -5.40 -8.64
CA GLU A 112 10.56 -5.18 -7.46
C GLU A 112 9.55 -6.32 -7.28
N TYR A 113 8.80 -6.66 -8.34
CA TYR A 113 7.78 -7.71 -8.32
C TYR A 113 8.34 -9.08 -7.93
N ARG A 114 9.51 -9.44 -8.44
CA ARG A 114 10.20 -10.69 -8.06
C ARG A 114 10.47 -10.76 -6.56
N ILE A 115 10.94 -9.66 -5.96
CA ILE A 115 11.24 -9.58 -4.52
C ILE A 115 9.95 -9.53 -3.69
N ILE A 116 8.93 -8.79 -4.15
CA ILE A 116 7.62 -8.75 -3.49
C ILE A 116 7.02 -10.15 -3.43
N THR A 117 7.13 -10.92 -4.51
CA THR A 117 6.62 -12.30 -4.58
C THR A 117 7.35 -13.22 -3.60
N SER A 118 8.68 -13.10 -3.46
CA SER A 118 9.42 -13.89 -2.47
C SER A 118 9.13 -13.47 -1.01
N LEU A 119 8.63 -12.25 -0.79
CA LEU A 119 8.20 -11.74 0.51
C LEU A 119 6.70 -11.92 0.77
N ALA A 120 5.92 -12.51 -0.15
CA ALA A 120 4.46 -12.47 -0.12
C ALA A 120 3.88 -12.98 1.21
N ASP A 121 4.30 -14.16 1.68
CA ASP A 121 3.80 -14.74 2.93
C ASP A 121 4.11 -13.84 4.15
N ARG A 122 5.28 -13.17 4.14
CA ARG A 122 5.66 -12.22 5.19
C ARG A 122 4.80 -10.95 5.12
N ILE A 123 4.55 -10.42 3.92
CA ILE A 123 3.70 -9.24 3.72
C ILE A 123 2.29 -9.52 4.24
N LEU A 124 1.69 -10.64 3.82
CA LEU A 124 0.32 -11.03 4.22
C LEU A 124 0.22 -11.26 5.73
N LYS A 125 1.18 -11.99 6.31
CA LYS A 125 1.24 -12.21 7.76
C LYS A 125 1.39 -10.90 8.52
N ASN A 126 2.32 -10.05 8.11
CA ASN A 126 2.57 -8.77 8.76
C ASN A 126 1.36 -7.83 8.67
N ALA A 127 0.70 -7.73 7.52
CA ALA A 127 -0.49 -6.90 7.33
C ALA A 127 -1.61 -7.33 8.29
N LYS A 128 -1.90 -8.63 8.36
CA LYS A 128 -2.87 -9.19 9.31
C LYS A 128 -2.49 -8.88 10.77
N SER A 129 -1.27 -9.21 11.18
CA SER A 129 -0.81 -8.99 12.56
C SER A 129 -0.82 -7.50 12.93
N LEU A 130 -0.46 -6.61 12.00
CA LEU A 130 -0.45 -5.18 12.23
C LEU A 130 -1.87 -4.61 12.38
N TYR A 131 -2.81 -5.08 11.56
CA TYR A 131 -4.22 -4.74 11.69
C TYR A 131 -4.77 -5.14 13.06
N GLU A 132 -4.61 -6.41 13.45
CA GLU A 132 -5.04 -6.94 14.75
C GLU A 132 -4.38 -6.17 15.91
N TYR A 133 -3.08 -5.88 15.78
CA TYR A 133 -2.34 -5.10 16.77
C TYR A 133 -2.91 -3.67 16.92
N LYS A 134 -3.23 -2.99 15.81
CA LYS A 134 -3.84 -1.66 15.84
C LYS A 134 -5.25 -1.70 16.45
N MET A 135 -6.06 -2.70 16.12
CA MET A 135 -7.40 -2.87 16.70
C MET A 135 -7.37 -3.11 18.20
N LYS A 136 -6.39 -3.89 18.68
CA LYS A 136 -6.24 -4.19 20.11
C LYS A 136 -5.70 -3.01 20.92
N ASN A 137 -4.70 -2.29 20.38
CA ASN A 137 -3.94 -1.30 21.16
C ASN A 137 -4.36 0.15 20.88
N GLY A 138 -5.12 0.43 19.82
CA GLY A 138 -5.52 1.80 19.46
C GLY A 138 -4.31 2.71 19.23
N ASN A 139 -4.03 3.60 20.18
CA ASN A 139 -2.85 4.50 20.16
C ASN A 139 -1.96 4.34 21.40
N SER A 140 -2.13 3.27 22.19
CA SER A 140 -1.42 3.08 23.47
C SER A 140 0.06 2.73 23.30
N THR A 141 0.49 2.28 22.12
CA THR A 141 1.88 1.93 21.84
C THR A 141 2.46 2.74 20.69
N PRO A 142 3.80 2.93 20.63
CA PRO A 142 4.44 3.67 19.54
C PRO A 142 4.15 3.09 18.14
N LEU A 143 4.00 1.77 18.04
CA LEU A 143 3.65 1.10 16.79
C LEU A 143 2.18 1.36 16.41
N ALA A 144 1.25 1.23 17.36
CA ALA A 144 -0.15 1.44 17.07
C ALA A 144 -0.43 2.92 16.72
N LYS A 145 0.21 3.85 17.43
CA LYS A 145 0.09 5.30 17.21
C LYS A 145 0.54 5.75 15.82
N ARG A 146 1.53 5.09 15.21
CA ARG A 146 2.04 5.43 13.86
C ARG A 146 1.32 4.71 12.71
N CYS A 147 0.38 3.82 13.01
CA CYS A 147 -0.48 3.23 11.99
C CYS A 147 -1.60 4.21 11.63
N ASN A 148 -2.04 4.16 10.36
CA ASN A 148 -3.29 4.78 9.96
C ASN A 148 -4.44 4.34 10.89
N ASP A 149 -5.44 5.21 11.04
CA ASP A 149 -6.69 4.83 11.66
C ASP A 149 -7.50 3.95 10.70
N PHE A 150 -7.25 2.64 10.75
CA PHE A 150 -7.88 1.71 9.82
C PHE A 150 -9.41 1.76 9.86
N LYS A 151 -10.02 1.93 11.04
CA LYS A 151 -11.49 2.03 11.15
C LYS A 151 -12.02 3.28 10.46
N LEU A 152 -11.40 4.43 10.69
CA LEU A 152 -11.76 5.67 10.02
C LEU A 152 -11.63 5.54 8.50
N LEU A 153 -10.58 4.88 8.00
CA LEU A 153 -10.41 4.66 6.56
C LEU A 153 -11.43 3.68 5.99
N GLU A 154 -11.83 2.64 6.73
CA GLU A 154 -12.90 1.71 6.31
C GLU A 154 -14.24 2.42 6.18
N GLU A 155 -14.58 3.30 7.13
CA GLU A 155 -15.80 4.09 7.10
C GLU A 155 -15.84 5.03 5.87
N ASN A 156 -14.73 5.71 5.59
CA ASN A 156 -14.64 6.60 4.43
C ASN A 156 -14.62 5.81 3.11
N CYS A 157 -13.96 4.66 3.06
CA CYS A 157 -14.02 3.76 1.91
C CYS A 157 -15.47 3.33 1.59
N LYS A 158 -16.24 2.96 2.62
CA LYS A 158 -17.67 2.63 2.47
C LYS A 158 -18.51 3.83 2.04
N LYS A 159 -18.24 5.03 2.57
CA LYS A 159 -18.94 6.26 2.17
C LYS A 159 -18.70 6.58 0.70
N TYR A 160 -17.45 6.51 0.22
CA TYR A 160 -17.12 6.73 -1.18
C TYR A 160 -17.88 5.75 -2.09
N PHE A 161 -17.86 4.46 -1.76
CA PHE A 161 -18.58 3.44 -2.53
C PHE A 161 -20.11 3.57 -2.47
N GLY A 162 -20.66 3.99 -1.33
CA GLY A 162 -22.09 4.23 -1.15
C GLY A 162 -22.59 5.45 -1.94
N VAL A 163 -21.73 6.45 -2.17
CA VAL A 163 -22.03 7.62 -3.01
C VAL A 163 -21.99 7.27 -4.50
N SER A 164 -21.09 6.37 -4.94
CA SER A 164 -20.99 5.95 -6.36
C SER A 164 -22.13 5.05 -6.86
N LYS A 165 -23.12 4.72 -6.02
CA LYS A 165 -24.31 3.93 -6.38
C LYS A 165 -25.59 4.76 -6.53
N LYS A 166 -25.51 6.08 -6.43
CA LYS A 166 -26.58 7.02 -6.82
C LYS A 166 -26.23 7.65 -8.16
#